data_AF-A0A1V5MQD3-F1
#
_entry.id   AF-A0A1V5MQD3-F1
#
_cell.length_a   1.000
_cell.length_b   1.000
_cell.length_c   1.000
_cell.angle_alpha   90.00
_cell.angle_beta   90.00
_cell.angle_gamma   90.00
#
_symmetry.space_group_name_H-M   'P 1'
#
loop_
_entity.id
_entity.type
_entity.pdbx_description
1 polymer ?
#
loop_
_entity_poly.entity_id
_entity_poly.type
_entity_poly.pdbx_seq_one_letter_code
_entity_poly.pdbx_strand_id
1 'polypeptide(L)'
;MSDYGRTKGMKTIVWFAPEPSPFGAKPEWIIKGKGEEPLCRGGDISALNFGNPEALRWVIDLIDKVITEEGIDCYRHDTGMGPLPIWRGNDSEDRQGITEIGYVTGFLGFYDELLRRHPNLLIDNCCRGGRRLDLETMRRSVPLWRSDVFWDPVSHQCQTYGIAFWLPYEGTGTIHDNRYGFRSNMTAAMVLNYDLRRKDLQYDTLRKLTQEWREIAANYLGDYYPLTPYSLDTDAWLAWQYDRPETGQGMVQVFRRAGEHDRIAHAEVMVFRLKGLEPDGIYQVQNLDEPEEQTFTGQELMKKGLRVSIDNPPAALIYTYQRSNPK
;
A
#
# COMPACT_ATOMS: atom_id res chain seq x y z
N MET A 1 -1.71 -16.33 21.78
CA MET A 1 -1.41 -16.63 20.36
C MET A 1 -0.19 -15.84 19.91
N SER A 2 -0.23 -14.52 20.09
CA SER A 2 0.89 -13.58 20.16
C SER A 2 2.17 -14.19 20.77
N ASP A 3 2.09 -14.75 21.98
CA ASP A 3 3.22 -15.40 22.65
C ASP A 3 3.90 -16.49 21.80
N TYR A 4 3.10 -17.40 21.25
CA TYR A 4 3.62 -18.46 20.40
C TYR A 4 4.29 -17.90 19.13
N GLY A 5 3.68 -16.89 18.49
CA GLY A 5 4.28 -16.19 17.34
C GLY A 5 5.65 -15.59 17.68
N ARG A 6 5.79 -14.95 18.84
CA ARG A 6 7.07 -14.40 19.31
C ARG A 6 8.14 -15.47 19.51
N THR A 7 7.79 -16.66 20.00
CA THR A 7 8.75 -17.79 20.08
C THR A 7 9.27 -18.26 18.71
N LYS A 8 8.59 -17.87 17.62
CA LYS A 8 9.00 -18.14 16.24
C LYS A 8 9.63 -16.92 15.55
N GLY A 9 9.89 -15.84 16.29
CA GLY A 9 10.44 -14.60 15.74
C GLY A 9 9.45 -13.80 14.88
N MET A 10 8.15 -14.08 15.00
CA MET A 10 7.11 -13.35 14.27
C MET A 10 6.66 -12.12 15.05
N LYS A 11 6.49 -11.00 14.33
CA LYS A 11 5.76 -9.83 14.79
C LYS A 11 4.25 -10.03 14.63
N THR A 12 3.46 -9.38 15.48
CA THR A 12 1.99 -9.52 15.50
C THR A 12 1.31 -8.24 15.05
N ILE A 13 0.38 -8.39 14.10
CA ILE A 13 -0.59 -7.35 13.72
C ILE A 13 -1.94 -7.65 14.35
N VAL A 14 -2.66 -6.63 14.81
CA VAL A 14 -4.07 -6.73 15.23
C VAL A 14 -4.91 -5.74 14.45
N TRP A 15 -6.13 -6.15 14.07
CA TRP A 15 -7.09 -5.32 13.34
C TRP A 15 -8.24 -4.94 14.25
N PHE A 16 -8.63 -3.67 14.24
CA PHE A 16 -9.84 -3.17 14.89
C PHE A 16 -10.53 -2.13 14.02
N ALA A 17 -11.86 -2.06 14.12
CA ALA A 17 -12.66 -0.96 13.61
C ALA A 17 -13.37 -0.23 14.76
N PRO A 18 -12.67 0.65 15.51
CA PRO A 18 -13.22 1.24 16.74
C PRO A 18 -14.19 2.39 16.49
N GLU A 19 -14.28 2.90 15.26
CA GLU A 19 -15.16 4.02 14.91
C GLU A 19 -16.65 3.64 14.79
N PRO A 20 -17.03 2.60 14.02
CA PRO A 20 -18.41 2.13 13.99
C PRO A 20 -18.76 1.40 15.30
N SER A 21 -19.23 2.16 16.29
CA SER A 21 -19.74 1.74 17.62
C SER A 21 -19.09 0.46 18.17
N PRO A 22 -17.94 0.56 18.87
CA PRO A 22 -17.25 -0.60 19.40
C PRO A 22 -18.08 -1.27 20.51
N PHE A 23 -18.03 -2.60 20.58
CA PHE A 23 -18.67 -3.35 21.66
C PHE A 23 -18.16 -2.85 23.02
N GLY A 24 -19.09 -2.49 23.92
CA GLY A 24 -18.77 -2.01 25.26
C GLY A 24 -18.66 -0.48 25.40
N ALA A 25 -18.81 0.30 24.32
CA ALA A 25 -18.98 1.74 24.43
C ALA A 25 -20.27 2.09 25.18
N LYS A 26 -20.22 3.11 26.05
CA LYS A 26 -21.41 3.58 26.74
C LYS A 26 -22.37 4.27 25.76
N PRO A 27 -23.70 4.15 25.93
CA PRO A 27 -24.67 4.73 25.02
C PRO A 27 -24.51 6.25 24.80
N GLU A 28 -24.10 6.99 25.83
CA GLU A 28 -23.87 8.44 25.77
C GLU A 28 -22.67 8.87 24.91
N TRP A 29 -21.78 7.93 24.57
CA TRP A 29 -20.64 8.17 23.69
C TRP A 29 -20.95 7.90 22.22
N ILE A 30 -22.15 7.39 21.92
CA ILE A 30 -22.54 7.04 20.56
C ILE A 30 -23.40 8.14 19.97
N ILE A 31 -22.97 8.69 18.84
CA ILE A 31 -23.73 9.65 18.03
C ILE A 31 -24.34 8.93 16.82
N LYS A 32 -25.52 9.37 16.41
CA LYS A 32 -26.31 8.72 15.35
C LYS A 32 -26.58 9.68 14.19
N GLY A 33 -26.72 9.13 12.99
CA GLY A 33 -27.08 9.86 11.79
C GLY A 33 -28.19 9.15 11.03
N LYS A 34 -28.96 9.92 10.25
CA LYS A 34 -29.97 9.37 9.34
C LYS A 34 -29.37 9.25 7.95
N GLY A 35 -29.26 8.04 7.42
CA GLY A 35 -28.75 7.83 6.06
C GLY A 35 -28.69 6.35 5.69
N GLU A 36 -28.65 6.09 4.39
CA GLU A 36 -28.46 4.75 3.83
C GLU A 36 -26.97 4.56 3.51
N GLU A 37 -26.23 3.86 4.38
CA GLU A 37 -24.90 3.34 4.05
C GLU A 37 -25.05 1.88 3.56
N PRO A 38 -24.41 1.46 2.46
CA PRO A 38 -24.57 0.10 1.91
C PRO A 38 -24.31 -1.05 2.91
N LEU A 39 -23.48 -0.84 3.94
CA LEU A 39 -23.23 -1.81 5.00
C LEU A 39 -24.19 -1.69 6.20
N CYS A 40 -24.86 -0.56 6.33
CA CYS A 40 -25.88 -0.32 7.34
C CYS A 40 -27.24 -0.62 6.70
N ARG A 41 -27.67 -1.89 6.79
CA ARG A 41 -28.93 -2.40 6.21
C ARG A 41 -30.15 -1.57 6.65
N GLY A 42 -30.44 -0.48 5.93
CA GLY A 42 -31.65 0.34 6.06
C GLY A 42 -31.95 0.91 7.46
N GLY A 43 -30.94 1.18 8.29
CA GLY A 43 -31.10 1.65 9.68
C GLY A 43 -30.23 2.85 10.02
N ASP A 44 -30.51 3.47 11.18
CA ASP A 44 -29.71 4.56 11.75
C ASP A 44 -28.22 4.18 11.77
N ILE A 45 -27.37 5.01 11.18
CA ILE A 45 -25.91 4.84 11.27
C ILE A 45 -25.42 5.42 12.60
N SER A 46 -24.40 4.81 13.20
CA SER A 46 -23.89 5.25 14.50
C SER A 46 -22.38 5.11 14.61
N ALA A 47 -21.76 6.05 15.32
CA ALA A 47 -20.32 6.11 15.53
C ALA A 47 -20.00 6.41 16.99
N LEU A 48 -18.82 5.97 17.44
CA LEU A 48 -18.21 6.54 18.63
C LEU A 48 -17.92 8.03 18.38
N ASN A 49 -18.29 8.88 19.34
CA ASN A 49 -18.03 10.31 19.25
C ASN A 49 -16.58 10.62 19.64
N PHE A 50 -15.68 10.64 18.66
CA PHE A 50 -14.27 11.01 18.88
C PHE A 50 -14.08 12.46 19.35
N GLY A 51 -15.09 13.33 19.18
CA GLY A 51 -15.11 14.68 19.76
C GLY A 51 -15.47 14.72 21.25
N ASN A 52 -15.95 13.62 21.83
CA ASN A 52 -16.20 13.51 23.27
C ASN A 52 -14.90 13.05 23.99
N PRO A 53 -14.32 13.86 24.90
CA PRO A 53 -13.06 13.53 25.55
C PRO A 53 -13.08 12.23 26.37
N GLU A 54 -14.23 11.87 26.96
CA GLU A 54 -14.35 10.63 27.73
C GLU A 54 -14.40 9.40 26.82
N ALA A 55 -15.14 9.50 25.72
CA ALA A 55 -15.21 8.45 24.70
C ALA A 55 -13.83 8.21 24.06
N LEU A 56 -13.14 9.31 23.72
CA LEU A 56 -11.79 9.28 23.16
C LEU A 56 -10.80 8.63 24.13
N ARG A 57 -10.77 9.05 25.40
CA ARG A 57 -9.90 8.44 26.42
C ARG A 57 -10.18 6.95 26.57
N TRP A 58 -11.45 6.57 26.62
CA TRP A 58 -11.84 5.17 26.76
C TRP A 58 -11.34 4.29 25.60
N VAL A 59 -11.48 4.74 24.35
CA VAL A 59 -11.04 3.95 23.19
C VAL A 59 -9.52 3.90 23.09
N ILE A 60 -8.82 4.99 23.46
CA ILE A 60 -7.36 5.00 23.61
C ILE A 60 -6.94 3.92 24.61
N ASP A 61 -7.47 3.95 25.82
CA ASP A 61 -7.09 3.03 26.88
C ASP A 61 -7.43 1.57 26.54
N LEU A 62 -8.54 1.34 25.82
CA LEU A 62 -8.92 0.02 25.33
C LEU A 62 -7.87 -0.55 24.35
N ILE A 63 -7.49 0.24 23.34
CA ILE A 63 -6.53 -0.20 22.32
C ILE A 63 -5.11 -0.29 22.88
N ASP A 64 -4.71 0.68 23.71
CA ASP A 64 -3.44 0.68 24.45
C ASP A 64 -3.26 -0.58 25.31
N LYS A 65 -4.32 -0.98 26.02
CA LYS A 65 -4.34 -2.21 26.81
C LYS A 65 -4.06 -3.43 25.95
N VAL A 66 -4.76 -3.58 24.81
CA VAL A 66 -4.54 -4.72 23.90
C VAL A 66 -3.12 -4.71 23.34
N ILE A 67 -2.63 -3.55 22.92
CA ILE A 67 -1.26 -3.42 22.40
C ILE A 67 -0.24 -3.86 23.44
N THR A 68 -0.41 -3.42 24.68
CA THR A 68 0.51 -3.71 25.79
C THR A 68 0.45 -5.16 26.24
N GLU A 69 -0.75 -5.67 26.52
CA GLU A 69 -0.93 -7.02 27.08
C GLU A 69 -0.56 -8.11 26.07
N GLU A 70 -0.88 -7.90 24.78
CA GLU A 70 -0.61 -8.89 23.73
C GLU A 70 0.73 -8.67 23.02
N GLY A 71 1.47 -7.60 23.33
CA GLY A 71 2.74 -7.27 22.70
C GLY A 71 2.60 -7.07 21.18
N ILE A 72 1.63 -6.24 20.77
CA ILE A 72 1.33 -5.98 19.36
C ILE A 72 2.38 -5.07 18.74
N ASP A 73 2.91 -5.46 17.58
CA ASP A 73 3.92 -4.69 16.83
C ASP A 73 3.28 -3.74 15.80
N CYS A 74 2.11 -4.11 15.28
CA CYS A 74 1.38 -3.34 14.29
C CYS A 74 -0.12 -3.27 14.63
N TYR A 75 -0.63 -2.05 14.77
CA TYR A 75 -2.06 -1.80 14.98
C TYR A 75 -2.70 -1.38 13.67
N ARG A 76 -3.59 -2.21 13.13
CA ARG A 76 -4.41 -1.86 11.97
C ARG A 76 -5.71 -1.25 12.44
N HIS A 77 -5.88 0.04 12.14
CA HIS A 77 -7.11 0.77 12.34
C HIS A 77 -7.91 0.73 11.06
N ASP A 78 -9.15 0.24 11.12
CA ASP A 78 -10.07 0.25 10.00
C ASP A 78 -11.31 1.09 10.29
N THR A 79 -11.90 1.66 9.25
CA THR A 79 -13.22 2.27 9.34
C THR A 79 -13.91 2.18 8.00
N GLY A 80 -15.22 1.92 8.03
CA GLY A 80 -16.00 1.76 6.83
C GLY A 80 -17.30 2.51 6.92
N MET A 81 -17.29 3.73 7.43
CA MET A 81 -18.50 4.50 7.64
C MET A 81 -18.39 5.84 6.92
N GLY A 82 -19.34 6.15 6.05
CA GLY A 82 -19.56 7.50 5.55
C GLY A 82 -20.09 8.38 6.69
N PRO A 83 -19.27 9.30 7.23
CA PRO A 83 -19.58 9.92 8.52
C PRO A 83 -20.47 11.16 8.38
N LEU A 84 -20.67 11.65 7.15
CA LEU A 84 -21.35 12.91 6.87
C LEU A 84 -22.78 13.00 7.44
N PRO A 85 -23.64 11.96 7.34
CA PRO A 85 -24.99 12.05 7.91
C PRO A 85 -24.98 12.01 9.46
N ILE A 86 -23.93 11.45 10.07
CA ILE A 86 -23.73 11.52 11.53
C ILE A 86 -23.31 12.94 11.90
N TRP A 87 -22.28 13.49 11.25
CA TRP A 87 -21.79 14.83 11.59
C TRP A 87 -22.88 15.89 11.46
N ARG A 88 -23.55 15.95 10.30
CA ARG A 88 -24.63 16.93 10.06
C ARG A 88 -25.87 16.71 10.94
N GLY A 89 -26.10 15.48 11.39
CA GLY A 89 -27.23 15.12 12.24
C GLY A 89 -27.07 15.51 13.72
N ASN A 90 -25.87 15.92 14.14
CA ASN A 90 -25.56 16.20 15.56
C ASN A 90 -25.13 17.66 15.82
N ASP A 91 -25.11 18.51 14.79
CA ASP A 91 -24.78 19.93 14.92
C ASP A 91 -26.03 20.79 15.13
N SER A 92 -25.96 21.81 15.99
CA SER A 92 -26.95 22.88 16.04
C SER A 92 -26.85 23.80 14.81
N GLU A 93 -27.93 24.52 14.50
CA GLU A 93 -28.00 25.41 13.33
C GLU A 93 -26.86 26.45 13.31
N ASP A 94 -26.45 26.95 14.46
CA ASP A 94 -25.40 27.96 14.64
C ASP A 94 -23.96 27.38 14.77
N ARG A 95 -23.80 26.05 14.69
CA ARG A 95 -22.52 25.35 14.92
C ARG A 95 -22.22 24.25 13.89
N GLN A 96 -22.73 24.40 12.67
CA GLN A 96 -22.48 23.44 11.59
C GLN A 96 -20.98 23.22 11.36
N GLY A 97 -20.57 21.96 11.28
CA GLY A 97 -19.19 21.50 11.14
C GLY A 97 -18.49 21.20 12.47
N ILE A 98 -19.08 21.49 13.64
CA ILE A 98 -18.42 21.26 14.92
C ILE A 98 -18.22 19.77 15.23
N THR A 99 -19.17 18.90 14.86
CA THR A 99 -19.03 17.45 15.04
C THR A 99 -17.93 16.89 14.14
N GLU A 100 -17.82 17.37 12.90
CA GLU A 100 -16.78 16.95 11.97
C GLU A 100 -15.37 17.31 12.49
N ILE A 101 -15.13 18.57 12.84
CA ILE A 101 -13.81 18.99 13.34
C ILE A 101 -13.48 18.33 14.69
N GLY A 102 -14.48 18.13 15.55
CA GLY A 102 -14.31 17.39 16.80
C GLY A 102 -13.90 15.94 16.57
N TYR A 103 -14.53 15.26 15.61
CA TYR A 103 -14.12 13.92 15.20
C TYR A 103 -12.70 13.90 14.63
N VAL A 104 -12.36 14.79 13.68
CA VAL A 104 -11.05 14.78 13.01
C VAL A 104 -9.92 15.02 14.00
N THR A 105 -10.06 16.04 14.86
CA THR A 105 -9.06 16.35 15.89
C THR A 105 -8.95 15.25 16.94
N GLY A 106 -10.07 14.66 17.35
CA GLY A 106 -10.08 13.51 18.25
C GLY A 106 -9.41 12.27 17.64
N PHE A 107 -9.66 11.97 16.37
CA PHE A 107 -9.06 10.86 15.64
C PHE A 107 -7.53 11.03 15.48
N LEU A 108 -7.06 12.22 15.08
CA LEU A 108 -5.63 12.47 15.01
C LEU A 108 -4.98 12.40 16.40
N GLY A 109 -5.66 12.93 17.43
CA GLY A 109 -5.24 12.83 18.83
C GLY A 109 -5.18 11.38 19.35
N PHE A 110 -6.08 10.50 18.88
CA PHE A 110 -6.05 9.07 19.18
C PHE A 110 -4.75 8.43 18.67
N TYR A 111 -4.37 8.67 17.42
CA TYR A 111 -3.08 8.18 16.88
C TYR A 111 -1.88 8.80 17.60
N ASP A 112 -1.90 10.11 17.84
CA ASP A 112 -0.81 10.80 18.53
C ASP A 112 -0.57 10.20 19.93
N GLU A 113 -1.64 9.90 20.66
CA GLU A 113 -1.54 9.30 22.00
C GLU A 113 -1.06 7.84 21.95
N LEU A 114 -1.51 7.04 20.97
CA LEU A 114 -0.98 5.68 20.79
C LEU A 114 0.52 5.69 20.48
N LEU A 115 0.98 6.56 19.59
CA LEU A 115 2.40 6.72 19.27
C LEU A 115 3.20 7.27 20.46
N ARG A 116 2.61 8.16 21.26
CA ARG A 116 3.25 8.67 22.49
C ARG A 116 3.45 7.55 23.52
N ARG A 117 2.46 6.66 23.70
CA ARG A 117 2.55 5.52 24.61
C ARG A 117 3.44 4.40 24.05
N HIS A 118 3.45 4.21 22.73
CA HIS A 118 4.19 3.17 22.02
C HIS A 118 5.03 3.75 20.87
N PRO A 119 6.19 4.37 21.13
CA PRO A 119 6.98 5.07 20.11
C PRO A 119 7.46 4.22 18.92
N ASN A 120 7.47 2.89 19.08
CA ASN A 120 7.88 1.94 18.03
C ASN A 120 6.68 1.25 17.35
N LEU A 121 5.45 1.61 17.70
CA LEU A 121 4.25 1.01 17.13
C LEU A 121 4.12 1.43 15.66
N LEU A 122 3.90 0.45 14.79
CA LEU A 122 3.43 0.71 13.44
C LEU A 122 1.91 0.84 13.47
N ILE A 123 1.38 1.97 13.02
CA ILE A 123 -0.05 2.12 12.77
C ILE A 123 -0.31 1.91 11.29
N ASP A 124 -1.12 0.93 10.97
CA ASP A 124 -1.58 0.62 9.62
C ASP A 124 -3.00 1.17 9.42
N ASN A 125 -3.13 2.21 8.61
CA ASN A 125 -4.41 2.87 8.38
C ASN A 125 -5.13 2.22 7.20
N CYS A 126 -6.32 1.71 7.51
CA CYS A 126 -7.29 1.20 6.57
C CYS A 126 -8.61 1.99 6.73
N CYS A 127 -9.29 2.22 5.63
CA CYS A 127 -10.60 2.86 5.61
C CYS A 127 -11.39 2.29 4.42
N ARG A 128 -11.79 1.00 4.49
CA ARG A 128 -12.22 0.21 3.30
C ARG A 128 -11.17 0.31 2.18
N GLY A 129 -9.93 -0.06 2.51
CA GLY A 129 -8.74 0.26 1.72
C GLY A 129 -8.28 1.70 1.95
N GLY A 130 -8.03 2.45 0.87
CA GLY A 130 -7.38 3.76 0.92
C GLY A 130 -8.31 4.97 0.88
N ARG A 131 -9.49 4.94 1.51
CA ARG A 131 -10.39 6.13 1.50
C ARG A 131 -9.92 7.27 2.41
N ARG A 132 -8.96 7.02 3.30
CA ARG A 132 -8.36 8.01 4.21
C ARG A 132 -6.84 8.01 4.08
N LEU A 133 -6.36 8.44 2.92
CA LEU A 133 -4.92 8.59 2.61
C LEU A 133 -4.55 10.08 2.50
N ASP A 134 -4.94 10.87 3.51
CA ASP A 134 -4.58 12.27 3.62
C ASP A 134 -3.24 12.46 4.35
N LEU A 135 -2.63 13.63 4.16
CA LEU A 135 -1.30 13.92 4.68
C LEU A 135 -1.22 13.84 6.21
N GLU A 136 -2.23 14.30 6.94
CA GLU A 136 -2.18 14.33 8.41
C GLU A 136 -2.33 12.93 9.01
N THR A 137 -3.15 12.08 8.40
CA THR A 137 -3.23 10.66 8.78
C THR A 137 -1.94 9.91 8.45
N MET A 138 -1.36 10.11 7.26
CA MET A 138 -0.13 9.42 6.82
C MET A 138 1.14 9.88 7.54
N ARG A 139 1.11 11.05 8.21
CA ARG A 139 2.21 11.45 9.12
C ARG A 139 2.31 10.59 10.38
N ARG A 140 1.26 9.84 10.70
CA ARG A 140 1.12 9.03 11.93
C ARG A 140 1.00 7.53 11.62
N SER A 141 0.79 7.18 10.37
CA SER A 141 0.45 5.82 9.96
C SER A 141 0.93 5.54 8.54
N VAL A 142 0.93 4.26 8.17
CA VAL A 142 1.23 3.79 6.81
C VAL A 142 0.03 3.04 6.26
N PRO A 143 -0.22 3.06 4.94
CA PRO A 143 -1.30 2.29 4.34
C PRO A 143 -0.76 0.95 3.83
N LEU A 144 -0.72 -0.09 4.68
CA LEU A 144 -0.31 -1.43 4.22
C LEU A 144 -1.42 -2.15 3.45
N TRP A 145 -2.60 -1.54 3.37
CA TRP A 145 -3.74 -1.98 2.56
C TRP A 145 -4.37 -0.81 1.80
N ARG A 146 -3.79 -0.46 0.64
CA ARG A 146 -4.19 0.73 -0.14
C ARG A 146 -5.59 0.68 -0.77
N SER A 147 -6.18 -0.50 -0.97
CA SER A 147 -7.44 -0.64 -1.72
C SER A 147 -8.12 -1.98 -1.47
N ASP A 148 -9.45 -1.96 -1.40
CA ASP A 148 -10.29 -3.18 -1.43
C ASP A 148 -10.58 -3.67 -2.85
N VAL A 149 -10.07 -3.01 -3.88
CA VAL A 149 -9.99 -3.62 -5.22
C VAL A 149 -8.78 -4.55 -5.20
N PHE A 150 -9.04 -5.83 -4.94
CA PHE A 150 -8.03 -6.86 -4.73
C PHE A 150 -7.93 -7.85 -5.90
N TRP A 151 -6.79 -8.54 -5.97
CA TRP A 151 -6.51 -9.68 -6.85
C TRP A 151 -6.52 -9.44 -8.36
N ASP A 152 -6.83 -8.23 -8.84
CA ASP A 152 -6.68 -7.88 -10.25
C ASP A 152 -5.32 -7.19 -10.51
N PRO A 153 -4.40 -7.82 -11.26
CA PRO A 153 -3.08 -7.25 -11.56
C PRO A 153 -3.15 -5.88 -12.24
N VAL A 154 -4.10 -5.67 -13.16
CA VAL A 154 -4.20 -4.42 -13.93
C VAL A 154 -4.61 -3.26 -13.02
N SER A 155 -5.61 -3.47 -12.16
CA SER A 155 -6.03 -2.51 -11.14
C SER A 155 -4.90 -2.19 -10.18
N HIS A 156 -4.11 -3.18 -9.74
CA HIS A 156 -2.99 -2.96 -8.81
C HIS A 156 -1.86 -2.17 -9.45
N GLN A 157 -1.55 -2.42 -10.73
CA GLN A 157 -0.61 -1.62 -11.48
C GLN A 157 -1.11 -0.16 -11.60
N CYS A 158 -2.39 0.05 -11.89
CA CYS A 158 -2.99 1.39 -11.99
C CYS A 158 -2.97 2.14 -10.66
N GLN A 159 -3.25 1.45 -9.56
CA GLN A 159 -3.18 2.02 -8.21
C GLN A 159 -1.75 2.43 -7.86
N THR A 160 -0.79 1.52 -8.08
CA THR A 160 0.65 1.78 -7.84
C THR A 160 1.11 3.01 -8.62
N TYR A 161 0.72 3.11 -9.89
CA TYR A 161 1.04 4.25 -10.75
C TYR A 161 0.61 5.59 -10.13
N GLY A 162 -0.61 5.66 -9.57
CA GLY A 162 -1.13 6.89 -9.00
C GLY A 162 -0.59 7.21 -7.61
N ILE A 163 -0.54 6.20 -6.73
CA ILE A 163 -0.21 6.40 -5.31
C ILE A 163 1.27 6.71 -5.09
N ALA A 164 2.17 6.14 -5.91
CA ALA A 164 3.62 6.30 -5.77
C ALA A 164 4.11 7.76 -5.94
N PHE A 165 3.32 8.64 -6.57
CA PHE A 165 3.62 10.07 -6.63
C PHE A 165 3.49 10.79 -5.27
N TRP A 166 2.69 10.26 -4.36
CA TRP A 166 2.28 10.96 -3.14
C TRP A 166 2.75 10.24 -1.88
N LEU A 167 2.71 8.91 -1.89
CA LEU A 167 3.01 8.07 -0.73
C LEU A 167 4.04 7.01 -1.14
N PRO A 168 5.34 7.24 -0.88
CA PRO A 168 6.39 6.32 -1.30
C PRO A 168 6.37 4.99 -0.52
N TYR A 169 5.84 5.01 0.71
CA TYR A 169 5.66 3.81 1.52
C TYR A 169 4.19 3.42 1.60
N GLU A 170 3.80 2.46 0.76
CA GLU A 170 2.46 1.90 0.70
C GLU A 170 2.53 0.37 0.56
N GLY A 171 1.43 -0.29 0.89
CA GLY A 171 1.29 -1.72 0.69
C GLY A 171 -0.05 -2.18 0.15
N THR A 172 0.00 -3.42 -0.33
CA THR A 172 -1.15 -4.17 -0.84
C THR A 172 -1.00 -5.66 -0.52
N GLY A 173 -1.99 -6.46 -0.93
CA GLY A 173 -1.94 -7.91 -0.86
C GLY A 173 -1.73 -8.60 -2.19
N THR A 174 -1.22 -9.83 -2.15
CA THR A 174 -1.30 -10.77 -3.27
C THR A 174 -1.79 -12.16 -2.85
N ILE A 175 -2.56 -12.80 -3.73
CA ILE A 175 -2.87 -14.25 -3.70
C ILE A 175 -2.29 -14.98 -4.91
N HIS A 176 -1.65 -14.26 -5.84
CA HIS A 176 -1.12 -14.84 -7.07
C HIS A 176 0.15 -15.61 -6.77
N ASP A 177 0.24 -16.84 -7.25
CA ASP A 177 1.43 -17.69 -7.13
C ASP A 177 2.21 -17.82 -8.45
N ASN A 178 1.87 -16.97 -9.43
CA ASN A 178 2.58 -16.78 -10.68
C ASN A 178 3.30 -15.42 -10.71
N ARG A 179 4.34 -15.32 -11.55
CA ARG A 179 5.20 -14.14 -11.68
C ARG A 179 4.45 -12.86 -12.03
N TYR A 180 3.56 -12.90 -13.03
CA TYR A 180 2.85 -11.71 -13.51
C TYR A 180 1.97 -11.09 -12.41
N GLY A 181 1.11 -11.90 -11.79
CA GLY A 181 0.22 -11.43 -10.75
C GLY A 181 0.97 -11.00 -9.49
N PHE A 182 2.02 -11.74 -9.09
CA PHE A 182 2.82 -11.38 -7.91
C PHE A 182 3.56 -10.06 -8.10
N ARG A 183 4.29 -9.89 -9.22
CA ARG A 183 5.04 -8.65 -9.52
C ARG A 183 4.14 -7.44 -9.72
N SER A 184 2.92 -7.63 -10.22
CA SER A 184 1.92 -6.55 -10.34
C SER A 184 1.45 -6.01 -8.99
N ASN A 185 1.63 -6.80 -7.92
CA ASN A 185 1.25 -6.45 -6.55
C ASN A 185 2.47 -6.12 -5.67
N MET A 186 3.69 -6.17 -6.20
CA MET A 186 4.89 -5.82 -5.42
C MET A 186 4.95 -4.30 -5.21
N THR A 187 5.05 -3.89 -3.94
CA THR A 187 5.28 -2.50 -3.50
C THR A 187 6.18 -2.46 -2.27
N ALA A 188 6.35 -1.29 -1.64
CA ALA A 188 7.22 -1.12 -0.47
C ALA A 188 6.86 -2.07 0.69
N ALA A 189 5.57 -2.31 0.90
CA ALA A 189 5.06 -3.31 1.82
C ALA A 189 4.13 -4.30 1.11
N MET A 190 4.29 -5.60 1.36
CA MET A 190 3.50 -6.62 0.68
C MET A 190 2.93 -7.62 1.67
N VAL A 191 1.61 -7.86 1.59
CA VAL A 191 0.89 -8.85 2.39
C VAL A 191 0.67 -10.11 1.55
N LEU A 192 1.24 -11.23 1.99
CA LEU A 192 1.06 -12.53 1.35
C LEU A 192 -0.22 -13.21 1.88
N ASN A 193 -1.32 -13.13 1.11
CA ASN A 193 -2.66 -13.54 1.55
C ASN A 193 -2.99 -14.99 1.18
N TYR A 194 -2.05 -15.91 1.42
CA TYR A 194 -2.24 -17.32 1.08
C TYR A 194 -2.88 -18.10 2.23
N ASP A 195 -3.86 -18.93 1.90
CA ASP A 195 -4.29 -20.00 2.80
C ASP A 195 -3.24 -21.12 2.82
N LEU A 196 -2.37 -21.12 3.83
CA LEU A 196 -1.28 -22.09 3.98
C LEU A 196 -1.76 -23.54 4.21
N ARG A 197 -3.07 -23.77 4.37
CA ARG A 197 -3.64 -25.13 4.39
C ARG A 197 -3.65 -25.75 2.99
N ARG A 198 -3.66 -24.93 1.94
CA ARG A 198 -3.60 -25.37 0.55
C ARG A 198 -2.29 -26.09 0.23
N LYS A 199 -2.41 -27.20 -0.48
CA LYS A 199 -1.27 -28.06 -0.88
C LYS A 199 -0.85 -27.85 -2.33
N ASP A 200 -1.67 -27.17 -3.11
CA ASP A 200 -1.49 -26.86 -4.53
C ASP A 200 -0.75 -25.52 -4.77
N LEU A 201 -0.46 -24.76 -3.71
CA LEU A 201 0.33 -23.54 -3.80
C LEU A 201 1.73 -23.84 -4.34
N GLN A 202 2.20 -23.00 -5.25
CA GLN A 202 3.54 -23.10 -5.83
C GLN A 202 4.60 -22.56 -4.85
N TYR A 203 4.84 -23.26 -3.74
CA TYR A 203 5.73 -22.80 -2.65
C TYR A 203 7.14 -22.42 -3.11
N ASP A 204 7.74 -23.15 -4.05
CA ASP A 204 9.07 -22.84 -4.56
C ASP A 204 9.06 -21.52 -5.35
N THR A 205 8.05 -21.29 -6.17
CA THR A 205 7.83 -20.03 -6.87
C THR A 205 7.60 -18.88 -5.88
N LEU A 206 6.75 -19.09 -4.87
CA LEU A 206 6.48 -18.08 -3.84
C LEU A 206 7.74 -17.70 -3.04
N ARG A 207 8.58 -18.68 -2.67
CA ARG A 207 9.86 -18.42 -2.00
C ARG A 207 10.78 -17.57 -2.87
N LYS A 208 10.91 -17.90 -4.16
CA LYS A 208 11.72 -17.14 -5.11
C LYS A 208 11.22 -15.70 -5.26
N LEU A 209 9.92 -15.52 -5.50
CA LEU A 209 9.32 -14.19 -5.68
C LEU A 209 9.36 -13.35 -4.39
N THR A 210 9.21 -13.97 -3.22
CA THR A 210 9.36 -13.28 -1.94
C THR A 210 10.81 -12.85 -1.71
N GLN A 211 11.79 -13.68 -2.08
CA GLN A 211 13.20 -13.34 -1.98
C GLN A 211 13.56 -12.20 -2.95
N GLU A 212 13.08 -12.27 -4.19
CA GLU A 212 13.20 -11.19 -5.18
C GLU A 212 12.64 -9.87 -4.64
N TRP A 213 11.43 -9.89 -4.07
CA TRP A 213 10.86 -8.70 -3.44
C TRP A 213 11.76 -8.14 -2.33
N ARG A 214 12.34 -8.99 -1.48
CA ARG A 214 13.25 -8.54 -0.40
C ARG A 214 14.50 -7.86 -0.92
N GLU A 215 15.04 -8.33 -2.04
CA GLU A 215 16.24 -7.76 -2.67
C GLU A 215 15.97 -6.38 -3.26
N ILE A 216 14.78 -6.16 -3.82
CA ILE A 216 14.42 -4.89 -4.44
C ILE A 216 13.63 -3.94 -3.52
N ALA A 217 13.17 -4.39 -2.35
CA ALA A 217 12.23 -3.65 -1.49
C ALA A 217 12.71 -2.22 -1.16
N ALA A 218 14.01 -2.06 -0.95
CA ALA A 218 14.59 -0.75 -0.65
C ALA A 218 14.46 0.25 -1.81
N ASN A 219 14.35 -0.21 -3.06
CA ASN A 219 14.17 0.67 -4.22
C ASN A 219 12.83 1.39 -4.21
N TYR A 220 11.77 0.84 -3.61
CA TYR A 220 10.46 1.54 -3.55
C TYR A 220 10.52 2.87 -2.80
N LEU A 221 11.56 3.10 -1.99
CA LEU A 221 11.81 4.36 -1.29
C LEU A 221 12.56 5.40 -2.14
N GLY A 222 12.96 5.04 -3.36
CA GLY A 222 13.64 5.93 -4.28
C GLY A 222 12.69 6.88 -5.03
N ASP A 223 13.28 7.77 -5.82
CA ASP A 223 12.58 8.67 -6.71
C ASP A 223 11.75 7.90 -7.75
N TYR A 224 10.45 8.17 -7.78
CA TYR A 224 9.51 7.51 -8.68
C TYR A 224 9.39 8.25 -10.02
N TYR A 225 9.64 7.55 -11.13
CA TYR A 225 9.50 8.07 -12.48
C TYR A 225 8.64 7.15 -13.35
N PRO A 226 7.42 7.56 -13.73
CA PRO A 226 6.68 6.87 -14.78
C PRO A 226 7.42 6.96 -16.12
N LEU A 227 7.53 5.82 -16.81
CA LEU A 227 8.22 5.71 -18.10
C LEU A 227 7.27 5.56 -19.28
N THR A 228 5.99 5.27 -19.00
CA THR A 228 4.88 5.26 -19.94
C THR A 228 3.75 6.15 -19.41
N PRO A 229 2.83 6.62 -20.26
CA PRO A 229 1.58 7.22 -19.79
C PRO A 229 0.76 6.26 -18.92
N TYR A 230 -0.10 6.83 -18.07
CA TYR A 230 -1.13 6.06 -17.37
C TYR A 230 -2.13 5.48 -18.37
N SER A 231 -2.55 4.23 -18.15
CA SER A 231 -3.59 3.59 -18.96
C SER A 231 -4.40 2.61 -18.11
N LEU A 232 -5.71 2.63 -18.31
CA LEU A 232 -6.66 1.64 -17.79
C LEU A 232 -6.84 0.46 -18.75
N ASP A 233 -6.25 0.52 -19.95
CA ASP A 233 -6.46 -0.46 -21.00
C ASP A 233 -5.85 -1.81 -20.60
N THR A 234 -6.57 -2.88 -20.91
CA THR A 234 -6.15 -4.24 -20.54
C THR A 234 -5.10 -4.79 -21.50
N ASP A 235 -4.80 -4.10 -22.60
CA ASP A 235 -3.82 -4.40 -23.64
C ASP A 235 -2.80 -3.26 -23.76
N ALA A 236 -2.01 -2.99 -22.72
CA ALA A 236 -1.03 -1.90 -22.74
C ALA A 236 0.35 -2.33 -22.24
N TRP A 237 1.38 -1.54 -22.61
CA TRP A 237 2.64 -1.49 -21.88
C TRP A 237 2.55 -0.46 -20.76
N LEU A 238 3.00 -0.84 -19.56
CA LEU A 238 3.12 0.05 -18.43
C LEU A 238 4.49 -0.12 -17.81
N ALA A 239 5.20 0.97 -17.55
CA ALA A 239 6.51 0.91 -16.90
C ALA A 239 6.77 2.14 -16.03
N TRP A 240 7.53 1.91 -14.97
CA TRP A 240 8.03 2.95 -14.09
C TRP A 240 9.39 2.57 -13.52
N GLN A 241 10.13 3.58 -13.11
CA GLN A 241 11.45 3.48 -12.48
C GLN A 241 11.35 3.96 -11.04
N TYR A 242 12.10 3.30 -10.16
CA TYR A 242 12.52 3.86 -8.89
C TYR A 242 14.05 4.04 -8.92
N ASP A 243 14.55 5.21 -8.53
CA ASP A 243 15.98 5.55 -8.51
C ASP A 243 16.42 6.01 -7.12
N ARG A 244 17.56 5.49 -6.65
CA ARG A 244 18.18 5.85 -5.38
C ARG A 244 19.55 6.45 -5.67
N PRO A 245 19.61 7.74 -6.07
CA PRO A 245 20.86 8.38 -6.51
C PRO A 245 21.97 8.34 -5.46
N GLU A 246 21.59 8.35 -4.17
CA GLU A 246 22.48 8.27 -3.02
C GLU A 246 23.22 6.93 -2.90
N THR A 247 22.63 5.84 -3.36
CA THR A 247 23.29 4.52 -3.43
C THR A 247 23.73 4.15 -4.85
N GLY A 248 23.31 4.93 -5.85
CA GLY A 248 23.46 4.61 -7.26
C GLY A 248 22.70 3.34 -7.67
N GLN A 249 21.66 2.96 -6.90
CA GLN A 249 20.85 1.77 -7.15
C GLN A 249 19.47 2.17 -7.67
N GLY A 250 18.80 1.27 -8.37
CA GLY A 250 17.39 1.43 -8.64
C GLY A 250 16.80 0.24 -9.36
N MET A 251 15.54 0.38 -9.76
CA MET A 251 14.84 -0.63 -10.53
C MET A 251 13.88 -0.03 -11.55
N VAL A 252 13.50 -0.84 -12.53
CA VAL A 252 12.45 -0.57 -13.49
C VAL A 252 11.50 -1.76 -13.47
N GLN A 253 10.22 -1.51 -13.20
CA GLN A 253 9.17 -2.51 -13.34
C GLN A 253 8.47 -2.29 -14.69
N VAL A 254 8.30 -3.36 -15.45
CA VAL A 254 7.72 -3.33 -16.79
C VAL A 254 6.63 -4.39 -16.89
N PHE A 255 5.46 -3.98 -17.39
CA PHE A 255 4.30 -4.83 -17.58
C PHE A 255 3.85 -4.76 -19.05
N ARG A 256 3.63 -5.92 -19.66
CA ARG A 256 2.90 -6.05 -20.93
C ARG A 256 1.62 -6.81 -20.64
N ARG A 257 0.48 -6.13 -20.77
CA ARG A 257 -0.85 -6.71 -20.52
C ARG A 257 -1.36 -7.46 -21.77
N ALA A 258 -2.28 -8.41 -21.57
CA ALA A 258 -2.69 -9.34 -22.63
C ALA A 258 -3.90 -8.90 -23.46
N GLY A 259 -4.70 -7.94 -22.97
CA GLY A 259 -6.03 -7.63 -23.51
C GLY A 259 -7.09 -8.65 -23.10
N GLU A 260 -8.36 -8.28 -23.27
CA GLU A 260 -9.51 -9.19 -23.07
C GLU A 260 -9.87 -9.98 -24.34
N HIS A 261 -9.35 -9.56 -25.49
CA HIS A 261 -9.59 -10.18 -26.78
C HIS A 261 -8.29 -10.23 -27.58
N ASP A 262 -7.97 -11.40 -28.14
CA ASP A 262 -6.85 -11.60 -29.05
C ASP A 262 -6.77 -10.44 -30.06
N ARG A 263 -5.66 -9.70 -30.01
CA ARG A 263 -5.13 -8.73 -31.00
C ARG A 263 -5.56 -7.26 -30.87
N ILE A 264 -4.83 -6.54 -30.03
CA ILE A 264 -4.06 -5.38 -30.49
C ILE A 264 -2.61 -5.59 -30.05
N ALA A 265 -1.78 -6.10 -30.96
CA ALA A 265 -0.39 -6.38 -30.68
C ALA A 265 0.39 -5.07 -30.61
N HIS A 266 0.51 -4.50 -29.40
CA HIS A 266 1.63 -3.61 -29.14
C HIS A 266 2.93 -4.31 -29.53
N ALA A 267 3.89 -3.52 -30.04
CA ALA A 267 5.21 -4.03 -30.37
C ALA A 267 5.74 -4.91 -29.23
N GLU A 268 6.30 -6.06 -29.59
CA GLU A 268 6.94 -7.00 -28.65
C GLU A 268 8.14 -6.36 -27.96
N VAL A 269 8.68 -5.30 -28.56
CA VAL A 269 9.80 -4.53 -28.05
C VAL A 269 9.38 -3.09 -27.76
N MET A 270 9.71 -2.63 -26.56
CA MET A 270 9.61 -1.22 -26.15
C MET A 270 10.97 -0.69 -25.69
N VAL A 271 11.12 0.64 -25.75
CA VAL A 271 12.34 1.33 -25.29
C VAL A 271 11.95 2.37 -24.25
N PHE A 272 12.46 2.21 -23.03
CA PHE A 272 12.16 3.07 -21.90
C PHE A 272 13.33 4.00 -21.58
N ARG A 273 13.12 5.31 -21.70
CA ARG A 273 14.15 6.31 -21.38
C ARG A 273 14.16 6.58 -19.89
N LEU A 274 15.20 6.11 -19.21
CA LEU A 274 15.34 6.27 -17.76
C LEU A 274 15.57 7.74 -17.39
N LYS A 275 15.40 8.05 -16.10
CA LYS A 275 15.45 9.39 -15.51
C LYS A 275 16.39 9.38 -14.29
N GLY A 276 16.81 10.56 -13.84
CA GLY A 276 17.58 10.72 -12.59
C GLY A 276 19.04 10.27 -12.60
N LEU A 277 19.47 9.50 -13.62
CA LEU A 277 20.81 8.91 -13.65
C LEU A 277 21.93 9.94 -13.90
N GLU A 278 23.12 9.67 -13.36
CA GLU A 278 24.34 10.43 -13.66
C GLU A 278 24.81 10.12 -15.09
N PRO A 279 24.94 11.13 -15.99
CA PRO A 279 25.25 10.89 -17.40
C PRO A 279 26.52 10.05 -17.63
N ASP A 280 27.59 10.35 -16.91
CA ASP A 280 28.89 9.68 -17.05
C ASP A 280 29.03 8.47 -16.11
N GLY A 281 27.99 8.15 -15.32
CA GLY A 281 27.97 6.98 -14.46
C GLY A 281 27.91 5.70 -15.29
N ILE A 282 28.65 4.68 -14.88
CA ILE A 282 28.59 3.32 -15.46
C ILE A 282 27.65 2.49 -14.59
N TYR A 283 26.62 1.92 -15.21
CA TYR A 283 25.58 1.13 -14.56
C TYR A 283 25.63 -0.31 -15.05
N GLN A 284 25.66 -1.25 -14.12
CA GLN A 284 25.33 -2.65 -14.39
C GLN A 284 23.82 -2.81 -14.26
N VAL A 285 23.18 -3.30 -15.32
CA VAL A 285 21.74 -3.50 -15.42
C VAL A 285 21.45 -4.99 -15.57
N GLN A 286 20.58 -5.53 -14.73
CA GLN A 286 20.21 -6.94 -14.71
C GLN A 286 18.70 -7.10 -14.86
N ASN A 287 18.25 -7.88 -15.85
CA ASN A 287 16.90 -8.43 -15.85
C ASN A 287 16.86 -9.58 -14.83
N LEU A 288 16.01 -9.51 -13.81
CA LEU A 288 15.96 -10.55 -12.77
C LEU A 288 15.52 -11.94 -13.27
N ASP A 289 15.02 -12.01 -14.50
CA ASP A 289 14.65 -13.28 -15.17
C ASP A 289 15.79 -13.88 -16.00
N GLU A 290 16.90 -13.17 -16.17
CA GLU A 290 18.04 -13.58 -16.98
C GLU A 290 19.36 -13.50 -16.17
N PRO A 291 20.32 -14.41 -16.41
CA PRO A 291 21.58 -14.41 -15.69
C PRO A 291 22.55 -13.32 -16.17
N GLU A 292 22.32 -12.77 -17.37
CA GLU A 292 23.25 -11.84 -18.02
C GLU A 292 23.06 -10.41 -17.51
N GLU A 293 24.17 -9.78 -17.13
CA GLU A 293 24.23 -8.36 -16.84
C GLU A 293 24.70 -7.58 -18.07
N GLN A 294 24.15 -6.38 -18.24
CA GLN A 294 24.51 -5.47 -19.31
C GLN A 294 25.03 -4.16 -18.73
N THR A 295 26.13 -3.67 -19.29
CA THR A 295 26.73 -2.39 -18.87
C THR A 295 26.28 -1.26 -19.78
N PHE A 296 25.84 -0.16 -19.18
CA PHE A 296 25.48 1.07 -19.89
C PHE A 296 26.05 2.30 -19.19
N THR A 297 26.25 3.38 -19.95
CA THR A 297 26.36 4.71 -19.33
C THR A 297 24.98 5.25 -18.95
N GLY A 298 24.91 6.10 -17.93
CA GLY A 298 23.66 6.77 -17.57
C GLY A 298 23.11 7.61 -18.73
N GLN A 299 23.98 8.23 -19.52
CA GLN A 299 23.60 8.96 -20.73
C GLN A 299 22.92 8.06 -21.76
N GLU A 300 23.39 6.82 -21.96
CA GLU A 300 22.75 5.87 -22.87
C GLU A 300 21.37 5.45 -22.37
N LEU A 301 21.24 5.11 -21.10
CA LEU A 301 19.96 4.74 -20.48
C LEU A 301 18.94 5.89 -20.54
N MET A 302 19.37 7.15 -20.42
CA MET A 302 18.49 8.31 -20.49
C MET A 302 18.13 8.73 -21.94
N LYS A 303 19.09 8.65 -22.88
CA LYS A 303 18.88 9.12 -24.27
C LYS A 303 18.39 8.02 -25.21
N LYS A 304 19.13 6.90 -25.26
CA LYS A 304 18.82 5.75 -26.11
C LYS A 304 17.72 4.89 -25.47
N GLY A 305 17.73 4.76 -24.15
CA GLY A 305 16.73 4.00 -23.38
C GLY A 305 17.10 2.54 -23.17
N LEU A 306 16.48 1.93 -22.16
CA LEU A 306 16.50 0.50 -21.91
C LEU A 306 15.55 -0.21 -22.89
N ARG A 307 16.09 -1.06 -23.76
CA ARG A 307 15.32 -1.87 -24.70
C ARG A 307 14.82 -3.13 -23.99
N VAL A 308 13.52 -3.36 -24.03
CA VAL A 308 12.85 -4.51 -23.38
C VAL A 308 12.05 -5.27 -24.42
N SER A 309 12.23 -6.59 -24.47
CA SER A 309 11.44 -7.51 -25.31
C SER A 309 10.58 -8.40 -24.43
N ILE A 310 9.29 -8.51 -24.75
CA ILE A 310 8.37 -9.46 -24.15
C ILE A 310 7.56 -10.03 -25.30
N ASP A 311 7.71 -11.31 -25.59
CA ASP A 311 7.02 -11.94 -26.74
C ASP A 311 5.60 -12.35 -26.38
N ASN A 312 5.40 -12.89 -25.17
CA ASN A 312 4.15 -13.46 -24.71
C ASN A 312 3.55 -12.65 -23.55
N PRO A 313 2.45 -11.91 -23.75
CA PRO A 313 1.70 -11.30 -22.66
C PRO A 313 0.68 -12.31 -22.06
N PRO A 314 0.26 -12.15 -20.79
CA PRO A 314 0.70 -11.09 -19.88
C PRO A 314 2.06 -11.42 -19.25
N ALA A 315 2.92 -10.41 -19.12
CA ALA A 315 4.22 -10.58 -18.49
C ALA A 315 4.64 -9.35 -17.69
N ALA A 316 5.44 -9.61 -16.65
CA ALA A 316 6.01 -8.60 -15.77
C ALA A 316 7.51 -8.87 -15.61
N LEU A 317 8.33 -7.90 -15.99
CA LEU A 317 9.78 -7.94 -15.85
C LEU A 317 10.25 -6.90 -14.83
N ILE A 318 11.34 -7.20 -14.14
CA ILE A 318 12.02 -6.25 -13.25
C ILE A 318 13.46 -6.18 -13.69
N TYR A 319 13.92 -4.97 -13.97
CA TYR A 319 15.31 -4.67 -14.22
C TYR A 319 15.86 -3.95 -12.99
N THR A 320 16.97 -4.39 -12.43
CA THR A 320 17.69 -3.64 -11.40
C THR A 320 18.92 -3.00 -12.03
N TYR A 321 19.41 -1.92 -11.42
CA TYR A 321 20.67 -1.33 -11.82
C TYR A 321 21.49 -0.86 -10.62
N GLN A 322 22.82 -0.94 -10.76
CA GLN A 322 23.81 -0.49 -9.80
C GLN A 322 24.92 0.30 -10.51
N ARG A 323 25.19 1.51 -10.05
CA ARG A 323 26.35 2.30 -10.48
C ARG A 323 27.63 1.67 -9.93
N SER A 324 28.63 1.39 -10.77
CA SER A 324 29.88 0.71 -10.37
C SER A 324 30.73 1.49 -9.37
N ASN A 325 30.62 2.82 -9.37
CA ASN A 325 31.29 3.71 -8.41
C ASN A 325 30.25 4.66 -7.78
N PRO A 326 29.49 4.23 -6.75
CA PRO A 326 28.65 5.15 -5.99
C PRO A 326 29.54 6.13 -5.21
N LYS A 327 29.11 7.42 -5.16
CA LYS A 327 29.82 8.47 -4.41
C LYS A 327 29.79 8.22 -2.92
#